data_AF-A0A956KXA6-F1
#
_entry.id   AF-A0A956KXA6-F1
#
_cell.length_a   1.000
_cell.length_b   1.000
_cell.length_c   1.000
_cell.angle_alpha   90.00
_cell.angle_beta   90.00
_cell.angle_gamma   90.00
#
_symmetry.space_group_name_H-M   'P 1'
#
loop_
_entity.id
_entity.type
_entity.pdbx_description
1 polymer ?
#
loop_
_entity_poly.entity_id
_entity_poly.type
_entity_poly.pdbx_seq_one_letter_code
_entity_poly.pdbx_strand_id
1 'polypeptide(L)'
;MTVSHHPLRVTGNGRRKPIAKLDHEAIDYRARSQLWRKRSFGSQSDRGERFAERVMTVAHTARKQGKDVLDFIVRSLTACIRGTTPPSLFAATTG
;
A
#
# COMPACT_ATOMS: atom_id res chain seq x y z
N MET A 1 17.41 -14.34 -33.74
CA MET A 1 17.42 -14.08 -32.29
C MET A 1 16.60 -12.82 -32.04
N THR A 2 15.34 -12.94 -31.61
CA THR A 2 14.48 -11.77 -31.34
C THR A 2 14.63 -11.37 -29.88
N VAL A 3 15.28 -10.24 -29.62
CA VAL A 3 15.32 -9.65 -28.26
C VAL A 3 13.93 -9.09 -27.98
N SER A 4 13.15 -9.79 -27.16
CA SER A 4 11.81 -9.36 -26.76
C SER A 4 11.95 -8.17 -25.80
N HIS A 5 11.93 -6.94 -26.33
CA HIS A 5 11.89 -5.72 -25.52
C HIS A 5 10.52 -5.59 -24.87
N HIS A 6 10.37 -6.12 -23.66
CA HIS A 6 9.17 -5.92 -22.87
C HIS A 6 9.10 -4.44 -22.43
N PRO A 7 8.05 -3.68 -22.80
CA PRO A 7 7.97 -2.26 -22.47
C PRO A 7 7.91 -2.07 -20.94
N LEU A 8 8.72 -1.14 -20.45
CA LEU A 8 8.82 -0.77 -19.04
C LEU A 8 8.14 0.59 -18.80
N ARG A 9 7.43 0.74 -17.68
CA ARG A 9 6.88 2.02 -17.23
C ARG A 9 7.50 2.43 -15.90
N VAL A 10 7.80 3.72 -15.76
CA VAL A 10 8.31 4.31 -14.52
C VAL A 10 7.15 4.45 -13.52
N THR A 11 7.29 3.85 -12.35
CA THR A 11 6.32 4.00 -11.25
C THR A 11 6.56 5.29 -10.48
N GLY A 12 5.56 5.75 -9.70
CA GLY A 12 5.65 6.98 -8.89
C GLY A 12 6.75 6.99 -7.82
N ASN A 13 7.51 5.89 -7.64
CA ASN A 13 8.71 5.83 -6.79
C ASN A 13 10.01 5.73 -7.62
N GLY A 14 9.98 6.04 -8.92
CA GLY A 14 11.13 6.00 -9.82
C GLY A 14 11.52 4.62 -10.35
N ARG A 15 10.96 3.51 -9.84
CA ARG A 15 11.30 2.16 -10.33
C ARG A 15 10.65 1.88 -11.69
N ARG A 16 11.42 1.31 -12.62
CA ARG A 16 10.92 0.78 -13.89
C ARG A 16 10.39 -0.64 -13.67
N LYS A 17 9.14 -0.89 -14.03
CA LYS A 17 8.54 -2.24 -14.00
C LYS A 17 7.94 -2.59 -15.37
N PRO A 18 7.93 -3.88 -15.75
CA PRO A 18 7.18 -4.36 -16.91
C PRO A 18 5.70 -3.98 -16.77
N ILE A 19 5.08 -3.52 -17.86
CA ILE A 19 3.67 -3.09 -17.87
C ILE A 19 2.76 -4.18 -17.30
N ALA A 20 2.92 -5.43 -17.73
CA ALA A 20 2.15 -6.56 -17.23
C ALA A 20 2.23 -6.70 -15.69
N LYS A 21 3.38 -6.43 -15.07
CA LYS A 21 3.56 -6.57 -13.61
C LYS A 21 2.83 -5.46 -12.84
N LEU A 22 2.60 -4.31 -13.46
CA LEU A 22 1.84 -3.20 -12.88
C LEU A 22 0.35 -3.48 -12.87
N ASP A 23 -0.17 -4.09 -13.93
CA ASP A 23 -1.58 -4.46 -14.03
C ASP A 23 -1.92 -5.52 -12.98
N HIS A 24 -1.06 -6.54 -12.81
CA HIS A 24 -1.22 -7.53 -11.74
C HIS A 24 -1.18 -6.90 -10.33
N GLU A 25 -0.31 -5.91 -10.11
CA GLU A 25 -0.21 -5.21 -8.82
C GLU A 25 -1.44 -4.31 -8.54
N ALA A 26 -2.03 -3.72 -9.59
CA ALA A 26 -3.28 -2.96 -9.49
C ALA A 26 -4.50 -3.87 -9.28
N ILE A 27 -4.54 -5.03 -9.95
CA ILE A 27 -5.56 -6.07 -9.78
C ILE A 27 -5.50 -6.64 -8.35
N ASP A 28 -4.30 -6.92 -7.83
CA ASP A 28 -4.09 -7.43 -6.46
C ASP A 28 -4.61 -6.45 -5.39
N TYR A 29 -4.40 -5.14 -5.57
CA TYR A 29 -4.94 -4.12 -4.67
C TYR A 29 -6.48 -4.12 -4.65
N ARG A 30 -7.12 -4.12 -5.84
CA ARG A 30 -8.59 -4.14 -5.97
C ARG A 30 -9.19 -5.45 -5.42
N ALA A 31 -8.57 -6.59 -5.71
CA ALA A 31 -9.02 -7.88 -5.21
C ALA A 31 -8.97 -7.91 -3.67
N ARG A 32 -7.91 -7.37 -3.07
CA ARG A 32 -7.76 -7.35 -1.61
C ARG A 32 -8.76 -6.41 -0.92
N SER A 33 -9.05 -5.24 -1.49
CA SER A 33 -10.09 -4.35 -0.93
C SER A 33 -11.49 -4.99 -1.02
N GLN A 34 -11.78 -5.70 -2.12
CA GLN A 34 -13.05 -6.40 -2.30
C GLN A 34 -13.19 -7.61 -1.36
N LEU A 35 -12.12 -8.39 -1.16
CA LEU A 35 -12.07 -9.50 -0.20
C LEU A 35 -12.28 -9.01 1.24
N TRP A 36 -11.66 -7.88 1.60
CA TRP A 36 -11.79 -7.29 2.95
C TRP A 36 -13.23 -6.85 3.22
N ARG A 37 -13.90 -6.21 2.25
CA ARG A 37 -15.33 -5.85 2.35
C ARG A 37 -16.21 -7.09 2.49
N LYS A 38 -15.97 -8.13 1.69
CA LYS A 38 -16.77 -9.37 1.72
C LYS A 38 -16.61 -10.16 3.03
N ARG A 39 -15.40 -10.25 3.61
CA ARG A 39 -15.13 -11.03 4.84
C ARG A 39 -15.27 -10.23 6.14
N SER A 40 -15.12 -8.91 6.10
CA SER A 40 -15.15 -8.06 7.30
C SER A 40 -16.47 -7.30 7.46
N PHE A 41 -17.51 -7.66 6.69
CA PHE A 41 -18.81 -6.97 6.62
C PHE A 41 -18.76 -5.48 6.24
N GLY A 42 -17.59 -5.00 5.81
CA GLY A 42 -17.37 -3.60 5.46
C GLY A 42 -17.56 -2.64 6.63
N SER A 43 -17.68 -1.36 6.30
CA SER A 43 -18.15 -0.33 7.22
C SER A 43 -19.50 0.16 6.73
N GLN A 44 -20.49 0.27 7.61
CA GLN A 44 -21.78 0.92 7.30
C GLN A 44 -21.72 2.45 7.52
N SER A 45 -20.52 3.01 7.53
CA SER A 45 -20.30 4.45 7.72
C SER A 45 -19.20 4.95 6.79
N ASP A 46 -19.39 6.17 6.26
CA ASP A 46 -18.39 6.90 5.48
C ASP A 46 -17.05 7.00 6.23
N ARG A 47 -17.11 7.14 7.56
CA ARG A 47 -15.92 7.21 8.40
C ARG A 47 -15.11 5.92 8.32
N GLY A 48 -15.76 4.77 8.45
CA GLY A 48 -15.06 3.49 8.39
C GLY A 48 -14.64 3.09 6.97
N GLU A 49 -15.36 3.53 5.93
CA GLU A 49 -14.90 3.36 4.54
C GLU A 49 -13.63 4.16 4.27
N ARG A 50 -13.60 5.44 4.66
CA ARG A 50 -12.39 6.27 4.57
C ARG A 50 -11.23 5.71 5.38
N PHE A 51 -11.50 5.12 6.55
CA PHE A 51 -10.48 4.45 7.34
C PHE A 51 -9.89 3.25 6.59
N ALA A 52 -10.74 2.39 6.02
CA ALA A 52 -10.32 1.22 5.26
C ALA A 52 -9.45 1.62 4.05
N GLU A 53 -9.88 2.62 3.27
CA GLU A 53 -9.11 3.12 2.13
C GLU A 53 -7.71 3.61 2.53
N ARG A 54 -7.62 4.35 3.63
CA ARG A 54 -6.34 4.85 4.15
C ARG A 54 -5.43 3.71 4.60
N VAL A 55 -5.95 2.76 5.37
CA VAL A 55 -5.17 1.60 5.86
C VAL A 55 -4.67 0.76 4.68
N MET A 56 -5.51 0.51 3.68
CA MET A 56 -5.12 -0.24 2.48
C MET A 56 -4.04 0.48 1.66
N THR A 57 -4.13 1.80 1.55
CA THR A 57 -3.12 2.63 0.88
C THR A 57 -1.78 2.58 1.61
N VAL A 58 -1.80 2.70 2.94
CA VAL A 58 -0.62 2.60 3.82
C VAL A 58 0.00 1.22 3.71
N ALA A 59 -0.79 0.16 3.84
CA ALA A 59 -0.34 -1.22 3.73
C ALA A 59 0.31 -1.52 2.38
N HIS A 60 -0.29 -1.04 1.29
CA HIS A 60 0.28 -1.17 -0.05
C HIS A 60 1.63 -0.47 -0.17
N THR A 61 1.72 0.76 0.34
CA THR A 61 2.95 1.56 0.32
C THR A 61 4.05 0.93 1.18
N ALA A 62 3.73 0.53 2.41
CA ALA A 62 4.66 -0.14 3.32
C ALA A 62 5.21 -1.44 2.70
N ARG A 63 4.34 -2.26 2.09
CA ARG A 63 4.76 -3.49 1.41
C ARG A 63 5.64 -3.23 0.20
N LYS A 64 5.34 -2.20 -0.60
CA LYS A 64 6.21 -1.77 -1.72
C LYS A 64 7.60 -1.34 -1.27
N GLN A 65 7.71 -0.83 -0.05
CA GLN A 65 8.97 -0.44 0.59
C GLN A 65 9.67 -1.58 1.33
N GLY A 66 9.09 -2.79 1.37
CA GLY A 66 9.65 -3.93 2.11
C GLY A 66 9.52 -3.82 3.63
N LYS A 67 8.62 -2.96 4.13
CA LYS A 67 8.32 -2.84 5.56
C LYS A 67 7.33 -3.92 6.00
N ASP A 68 7.43 -4.38 7.24
CA ASP A 68 6.39 -5.18 7.88
C ASP A 68 5.14 -4.31 8.09
N VAL A 69 4.04 -4.69 7.44
CA VAL A 69 2.80 -3.91 7.42
C VAL A 69 2.13 -3.91 8.79
N LEU A 70 2.12 -5.05 9.48
CA LEU A 70 1.45 -5.19 10.76
C LEU A 70 2.19 -4.38 11.83
N ASP A 71 3.51 -4.53 11.92
CA ASP A 71 4.35 -3.74 12.83
C ASP A 71 4.17 -2.24 12.60
N PHE A 72 4.18 -1.81 11.33
CA PHE A 72 4.01 -0.40 10.98
C PHE A 72 2.66 0.15 11.47
N ILE A 73 1.56 -0.58 11.25
CA ILE A 73 0.23 -0.16 11.67
C ILE A 73 0.13 -0.15 13.20
N VAL A 74 0.63 -1.19 13.88
CA VAL A 74 0.64 -1.28 15.34
C VAL A 74 1.39 -0.11 15.96
N ARG A 75 2.59 0.21 15.46
CA ARG A 75 3.40 1.33 15.95
C ARG A 75 2.72 2.67 15.69
N SER A 76 2.07 2.84 14.53
CA SER A 76 1.32 4.06 14.19
C SER A 76 0.13 4.28 15.12
N LEU A 77 -0.66 3.23 15.38
CA LEU A 77 -1.79 3.30 16.29
C LEU A 77 -1.34 3.52 17.74
N THR A 78 -0.28 2.83 18.17
CA THR A 78 0.31 3.00 19.50
C THR A 78 0.77 4.44 19.71
N ALA A 79 1.46 5.03 18.73
CA ALA A 79 1.89 6.42 18.80
C ALA A 79 0.72 7.39 18.84
N CYS A 80 -0.32 7.15 18.02
CA CYS A 80 -1.54 7.95 18.03
C CYS A 80 -2.25 7.93 19.40
N ILE A 81 -2.41 6.75 20.01
CA ILE A 81 -3.04 6.59 21.33
C ILE A 81 -2.20 7.23 22.43
N ARG A 82 -0.86 7.11 22.35
CA ARG A 82 0.06 7.65 23.37
C ARG A 82 0.44 9.12 23.15
N GLY A 83 -0.03 9.74 22.07
CA GLY A 83 0.36 11.11 21.71
C GLY A 83 1.85 11.27 21.36
N THR A 84 2.51 10.20 20.91
CA THR A 84 3.92 10.22 20.52
C THR A 84 4.10 10.28 19.01
N THR A 85 5.34 10.49 18.54
CA THR A 85 5.65 10.59 17.11
C THR A 85 5.40 9.25 16.39
N PRO A 86 4.52 9.19 15.38
CA PRO A 86 4.28 7.97 14.61
C PRO A 86 5.45 7.66 13.67
N PRO A 87 5.65 6.38 13.32
CA PRO A 87 6.66 6.00 12.34
C PRO A 87 6.31 6.59 10.97
N SER A 88 7.33 7.11 10.26
CA SER A 88 7.11 7.68 8.93
C SER A 88 6.90 6.60 7.87
N LEU A 89 5.88 6.81 7.04
CA LEU A 89 5.65 5.98 5.87
C LEU A 89 6.70 6.23 4.78
N PHE A 90 7.26 7.43 4.70
CA PHE A 90 8.33 7.78 3.76
C PHE A 90 9.67 7.72 4.49
N ALA A 91 10.69 7.11 3.89
CA ALA A 91 12.05 7.32 4.38
C ALA A 91 12.32 8.83 4.31
N ALA A 92 12.95 9.40 5.35
CA ALA A 92 13.46 10.75 5.24
C ALA A 92 14.36 10.77 4.00
N THR A 93 14.02 11.58 3.01
CA THR A 93 14.89 11.82 1.86
C THR A 93 16.14 12.47 2.43
N THR A 94 17.17 11.68 2.69
CA THR A 94 18.54 12.20 2.76
C THR A 94 18.95 12.43 1.30
N GLY A 95 18.80 13.68 0.85
CA GLY A 95 19.11 14.13 -0.50
C GLY A 95 18.68 15.56 -0.71
#